data_AF-A0AAE6WLM3-F1
#
_entry.id   AF-A0AAE6WLM3-F1
#
_cell.length_a   1.000
_cell.length_b   1.000
_cell.length_c   1.000
_cell.angle_alpha   90.00
_cell.angle_beta   90.00
_cell.angle_gamma   90.00
#
_symmetry.space_group_name_H-M   'P 1'
#
loop_
_entity.id
_entity.type
_entity.pdbx_description
1 polymer ?
#
loop_
_entity_poly.entity_id
_entity_poly.type
_entity_poly.pdbx_seq_one_letter_code
_entity_poly.pdbx_strand_id
1 'polypeptide(L)'
;MKGKIEEAFDYLYAEVIIHYTDIPKRLLDTDSDGNVIVDLDVFTNRIDGSERREPKTGWTIDKDKGSRPHGGSAWKLKNFKGKRVATLDKKEKYLGSRFK
;
A
#
# COMPACT_ATOMS: atom_id res chain seq x y z
N MET A 1 -8.76 -33.26 -12.76
CA MET A 1 -9.37 -31.93 -12.90
C MET A 1 -8.58 -30.99 -12.00
N LYS A 2 -7.77 -30.11 -12.59
CA LYS A 2 -7.07 -29.03 -11.88
C LYS A 2 -7.95 -27.79 -11.93
N GLY A 3 -8.18 -27.16 -10.78
CA GLY A 3 -9.13 -26.08 -10.59
C GLY A 3 -8.74 -24.82 -11.37
N LYS A 4 -9.73 -24.17 -11.96
CA LYS A 4 -9.68 -22.94 -12.77
C LYS A 4 -9.24 -21.67 -12.01
N ILE A 5 -8.32 -21.77 -11.04
CA ILE A 5 -7.94 -20.65 -10.17
C ILE A 5 -6.51 -20.15 -10.47
N GLU A 6 -5.70 -20.88 -11.23
CA GLU A 6 -4.31 -20.46 -11.49
C GLU A 6 -4.19 -19.29 -12.51
N GLU A 7 -5.14 -19.11 -13.42
CA GLU A 7 -5.02 -18.11 -14.51
C GLU A 7 -5.55 -16.71 -14.17
N ALA A 8 -6.50 -16.59 -13.21
CA ALA A 8 -7.02 -15.29 -12.78
C ALA A 8 -6.04 -14.55 -11.85
N PHE A 9 -5.14 -15.30 -11.20
CA PHE A 9 -4.07 -14.72 -10.40
C PHE A 9 -3.13 -13.89 -11.29
N ASP A 10 -2.71 -14.35 -12.47
CA ASP A 10 -1.70 -13.63 -13.28
C ASP A 10 -2.19 -12.30 -13.89
N TYR A 11 -3.45 -12.15 -14.25
CA TYR A 11 -3.96 -10.91 -14.89
C TYR A 11 -4.39 -9.82 -13.89
N LEU A 12 -4.95 -10.19 -12.73
CA LEU A 12 -5.18 -9.22 -11.65
C LEU A 12 -3.86 -8.82 -10.98
N TYR A 13 -2.90 -9.76 -10.92
CA TYR A 13 -1.52 -9.42 -10.60
C TYR A 13 -0.92 -8.49 -11.64
N ALA A 14 -1.16 -8.59 -12.95
CA ALA A 14 -0.50 -7.73 -13.93
C ALA A 14 -0.80 -6.22 -13.77
N GLU A 15 -2.04 -5.79 -13.54
CA GLU A 15 -2.37 -4.34 -13.38
C GLU A 15 -1.93 -3.79 -12.01
N VAL A 16 -1.99 -4.63 -10.96
CA VAL A 16 -1.56 -4.29 -9.61
C VAL A 16 -0.02 -4.30 -9.52
N ILE A 17 0.66 -5.32 -10.08
CA ILE A 17 2.13 -5.48 -10.09
C ILE A 17 2.82 -4.22 -10.61
N ILE A 18 2.32 -3.58 -11.67
CA ILE A 18 3.04 -2.44 -12.31
C ILE A 18 3.19 -1.25 -11.34
N HIS A 19 2.30 -1.09 -10.35
CA HIS A 19 2.42 -0.04 -9.33
C HIS A 19 3.20 -0.46 -8.08
N TYR A 20 3.27 -1.76 -7.79
CA TYR A 20 3.89 -2.29 -6.58
C TYR A 20 5.29 -2.89 -6.79
N THR A 21 5.84 -2.94 -8.02
CA THR A 21 7.19 -3.48 -8.28
C THR A 21 8.28 -2.82 -7.44
N ASP A 22 8.12 -1.53 -7.15
CA ASP A 22 9.09 -0.75 -6.37
C ASP A 22 8.83 -0.78 -4.86
N ILE A 23 7.73 -1.42 -4.43
CA ILE A 23 7.35 -1.55 -3.02
C ILE A 23 7.93 -2.88 -2.49
N PRO A 24 8.73 -2.86 -1.41
CA PRO A 24 9.28 -4.08 -0.84
C PRO A 24 8.16 -5.06 -0.47
N LYS A 25 8.30 -6.34 -0.86
CA LYS A 25 7.31 -7.40 -0.58
C LYS A 25 6.92 -7.51 0.89
N ARG A 26 7.82 -7.16 1.82
CA ARG A 26 7.58 -7.13 3.26
C ARG A 26 6.49 -6.13 3.68
N LEU A 27 6.22 -5.13 2.85
CA LEU A 27 5.19 -4.12 3.09
C LEU A 27 3.85 -4.50 2.44
N LEU A 28 3.75 -5.68 1.83
CA LEU A 28 2.58 -6.14 1.11
C LEU A 28 1.95 -7.32 1.81
N ASP A 29 0.62 -7.37 1.81
CA ASP A 29 -0.18 -8.49 2.26
C ASP A 29 -1.38 -8.69 1.31
N THR A 30 -2.26 -9.62 1.62
CA THR A 30 -3.51 -9.87 0.90
C THR A 30 -4.71 -9.74 1.82
N ASP A 31 -5.77 -9.06 1.37
CA ASP A 31 -7.05 -9.05 2.08
C ASP A 31 -7.80 -10.38 1.96
N SER A 32 -8.94 -10.51 2.65
CA SER A 32 -9.77 -11.73 2.64
C SER A 32 -10.31 -12.12 1.27
N ASP A 33 -10.34 -11.18 0.33
CA ASP A 33 -10.81 -11.38 -1.04
C ASP A 33 -9.64 -11.70 -1.99
N GLY A 34 -8.41 -11.81 -1.48
CA GLY A 34 -7.20 -12.10 -2.24
C GLY A 34 -6.59 -10.89 -2.96
N ASN A 35 -7.00 -9.66 -2.64
CA ASN A 35 -6.42 -8.46 -3.22
C ASN A 35 -5.13 -8.07 -2.51
N VAL A 36 -4.11 -7.63 -3.26
CA VAL A 36 -2.87 -7.10 -2.68
C VAL A 36 -3.14 -5.75 -1.99
N ILE A 37 -2.66 -5.62 -0.76
CA ILE A 37 -2.76 -4.43 0.09
C ILE A 37 -1.39 -4.06 0.66
N VAL A 38 -1.28 -2.87 1.25
CA VAL A 38 -0.10 -2.49 2.04
C VAL A 38 -0.34 -2.86 3.50
N ASP A 39 0.45 -3.77 4.04
CA ASP A 39 0.40 -4.13 5.46
C ASP A 39 0.78 -2.91 6.31
N LEU A 40 -0.18 -2.30 7.00
CA LEU A 40 0.11 -1.15 7.88
C LEU A 40 0.70 -1.57 9.23
N ASP A 41 0.57 -2.82 9.64
CA ASP A 41 1.01 -3.33 10.94
C ASP A 41 2.53 -3.49 11.01
N VAL A 42 3.22 -3.64 9.87
CA VAL A 42 4.70 -3.65 9.85
C VAL A 42 5.31 -2.29 10.19
N PHE A 43 4.56 -1.18 10.07
CA PHE A 43 5.02 0.18 10.39
C PHE A 43 4.97 0.45 11.90
N THR A 44 5.80 -0.29 12.64
CA THR A 44 5.79 -0.33 14.11
C THR A 44 6.51 0.84 14.77
N ASN A 45 7.44 1.50 14.09
CA ASN A 45 8.20 2.61 14.68
C ASN A 45 7.46 3.94 14.51
N ARG A 46 6.98 4.52 15.61
CA ARG A 46 6.29 5.81 15.59
C ARG A 46 7.29 6.96 15.47
N ILE A 47 7.19 7.73 14.39
CA ILE A 47 8.00 8.95 14.21
C ILE A 47 7.30 10.12 14.91
N ASP A 48 6.01 10.31 14.66
CA ASP A 48 5.23 11.38 15.28
C ASP A 48 3.74 11.00 15.52
N GLY A 49 2.87 12.00 15.71
CA GLY A 49 1.43 11.83 15.90
C GLY A 49 0.69 11.08 14.78
N SER A 50 1.22 11.10 13.57
CA SER A 50 0.59 10.62 12.33
C SER A 50 1.47 9.75 11.46
N GLU A 51 2.79 9.86 11.59
CA GLU A 51 3.77 9.18 10.76
C GLU A 51 4.41 8.00 11.50
N ARG A 52 4.51 6.87 10.79
CA ARG A 52 5.16 5.64 11.27
C ARG A 52 6.10 5.08 10.21
N ARG A 53 7.11 4.35 10.66
CA ARG A 53 8.18 3.77 9.84
C ARG A 53 8.22 2.25 9.99
N GLU A 54 8.42 1.56 8.87
CA GLU A 54 8.84 0.16 8.90
C GLU A 54 10.37 0.12 9.12
N PRO A 55 10.85 -0.49 10.21
CA PRO A 55 12.23 -0.31 10.68
C PRO A 55 13.28 -0.94 9.76
N LYS A 56 12.95 -1.95 8.95
CA LYS A 56 13.92 -2.64 8.09
C LYS A 56 14.15 -1.95 6.75
N THR A 57 13.11 -1.35 6.20
CA THR A 57 13.09 -0.74 4.87
C THR A 57 13.26 0.77 4.94
N GLY A 58 12.92 1.39 6.07
CA GLY A 58 12.91 2.84 6.23
C GLY A 58 11.73 3.54 5.55
N TRP A 59 10.81 2.78 4.97
CA TRP A 59 9.57 3.31 4.38
C TRP A 59 8.65 3.85 5.46
N THR A 60 7.83 4.84 5.11
CA THR A 60 6.90 5.46 6.06
C THR A 60 5.47 5.53 5.55
N ILE A 61 4.54 5.48 6.49
CA ILE A 61 3.12 5.80 6.28
C ILE A 61 2.79 7.05 7.08
N ASP A 62 1.96 7.91 6.50
CA ASP A 62 1.49 9.14 7.14
C ASP A 62 -0.03 9.23 6.99
N LYS A 63 -0.73 9.43 8.11
CA LYS A 63 -2.19 9.58 8.12
C LYS A 63 -2.59 10.78 7.26
N ASP A 64 -3.55 10.59 6.36
CA ASP A 64 -4.12 11.74 5.66
C ASP A 64 -5.02 12.56 6.59
N LYS A 65 -4.65 13.83 6.82
CA LYS A 65 -5.32 14.74 7.77
C LYS A 65 -6.37 15.65 7.11
N GLY A 66 -6.76 15.37 5.86
CA GLY A 66 -7.73 16.18 5.14
C GLY A 66 -9.10 16.19 5.84
N SER A 67 -9.67 17.37 6.08
CA SER A 67 -11.02 17.55 6.64
C SER A 67 -12.13 17.01 5.73
N ARG A 68 -11.82 16.75 4.46
CA ARG A 68 -12.64 16.05 3.47
C ARG A 68 -11.72 15.11 2.67
N PRO A 69 -11.57 13.83 3.05
CA PRO A 69 -10.82 12.88 2.25
C PRO A 69 -11.54 12.69 0.91
N HIS A 70 -11.06 13.37 -0.13
CA HIS A 70 -11.56 13.20 -1.49
C HIS A 70 -11.28 11.76 -1.91
N GLY A 71 -12.33 10.96 -2.10
CA GLY A 71 -12.21 9.59 -2.62
C GLY A 71 -11.76 8.53 -1.60
N GLY A 72 -11.90 8.76 -0.28
CA GLY A 72 -11.67 7.71 0.73
C GLY A 72 -10.22 7.51 1.16
N SER A 73 -9.31 8.42 0.82
CA SER A 73 -7.92 8.39 1.29
C SER A 73 -7.81 8.39 2.81
N ALA A 74 -6.93 7.53 3.33
CA ALA A 74 -6.60 7.44 4.75
C ALA A 74 -5.10 7.52 5.03
N TRP A 75 -4.26 7.07 4.08
CA TRP A 75 -2.80 7.02 4.29
C TRP A 75 -2.03 7.44 3.04
N LYS A 76 -0.81 7.93 3.26
CA LYS A 76 0.19 8.18 2.22
C LYS A 76 1.37 7.25 2.48
N LEU A 77 1.73 6.44 1.48
CA LEU A 77 2.94 5.62 1.53
C LEU A 77 4.10 6.41 0.93
N LYS A 78 5.20 6.53 1.69
CA LYS A 78 6.44 7.17 1.27
C LYS A 78 7.55 6.13 1.24
N ASN A 79 8.37 6.17 0.18
CA ASN A 79 9.54 5.33 0.08
C ASN A 79 10.63 5.74 1.10
N PHE A 80 11.71 4.97 1.18
CA PHE A 80 12.84 5.24 2.09
C PHE A 80 13.50 6.62 1.89
N LYS A 81 13.27 7.28 0.74
CA LYS A 81 13.75 8.64 0.45
C LYS A 81 12.74 9.73 0.86
N GLY A 82 11.62 9.37 1.48
CA GLY A 82 10.54 10.28 1.84
C GLY A 82 9.65 10.71 0.67
N LYS A 83 9.85 10.17 -0.54
CA LYS A 83 8.99 10.46 -1.69
C LYS A 83 7.70 9.66 -1.56
N ARG A 84 6.54 10.32 -1.63
CA ARG A 84 5.25 9.63 -1.72
C ARG A 84 5.24 8.74 -2.98
N VAL A 85 4.77 7.51 -2.85
CA VAL A 85 4.61 6.59 -3.99
C VAL A 85 3.17 6.09 -4.13
N ALA A 86 2.37 6.15 -3.07
CA ALA A 86 0.97 5.78 -3.12
C ALA A 86 0.12 6.61 -2.16
N THR A 87 -1.16 6.70 -2.50
CA THR A 87 -2.25 7.07 -1.59
C THR A 87 -3.07 5.81 -1.33
N LEU A 88 -3.36 5.52 -0.07
CA LEU A 88 -4.10 4.33 0.33
C LEU A 88 -5.44 4.72 0.95
N ASP A 89 -6.44 3.86 0.80
CA ASP A 89 -7.72 3.96 1.49
C ASP A 89 -7.65 3.41 2.93
N LYS A 90 -8.80 3.37 3.62
CA LYS A 90 -8.92 2.82 4.98
C LYS A 90 -8.72 1.30 5.05
N LYS A 91 -8.86 0.60 3.93
CA LYS A 91 -8.60 -0.84 3.77
C LYS A 91 -7.21 -1.09 3.18
N GLU A 92 -6.34 -0.08 3.21
CA GLU A 92 -4.93 -0.20 2.83
C GLU A 92 -4.74 -0.45 1.32
N LYS A 93 -5.82 -0.30 0.54
CA LYS A 93 -5.82 -0.45 -0.91
C LYS A 93 -5.29 0.81 -1.58
N TYR A 94 -4.54 0.61 -2.65
CA TYR A 94 -4.04 1.69 -3.49
C TYR A 94 -5.19 2.44 -4.18
N LEU A 95 -5.21 3.76 -4.03
CA LEU A 95 -6.14 4.68 -4.69
C LEU A 95 -5.51 5.48 -5.82
N GLY A 96 -4.18 5.41 -5.98
CA GLY A 96 -3.44 6.21 -6.96
C GLY A 96 -2.20 6.89 -6.38
N SER A 97 -1.23 7.09 -7.27
CA SER A 97 -0.01 7.87 -7.04
C SER A 97 -0.19 9.24 -7.69
N ARG A 98 -0.04 10.31 -6.91
CA ARG A 98 -0.23 11.69 -7.40
C ARG A 98 1.03 12.20 -8.13
N PHE A 99 1.54 11.42 -9.08
CA PHE A 99 2.65 11.81 -9.93
C PHE A 99 2.27 11.52 -11.39
N LYS A 100 1.92 12.59 -12.10
CA LYS A 100 2.15 12.73 -13.54
C LYS A 100 3.64 12.94 -13.77
#